data_AF-A0A7W6LK36-F1
#
_entry.id   AF-A0A7W6LK36-F1
#
_cell.length_a   1.000
_cell.length_b   1.000
_cell.length_c   1.000
_cell.angle_alpha   90.00
_cell.angle_beta   90.00
_cell.angle_gamma   90.00
#
_symmetry.space_group_name_H-M   'P 1'
#
loop_
_entity.id
_entity.type
_entity.pdbx_description
1 polymer ?
#
loop_
_entity_poly.entity_id
_entity_poly.type
_entity_poly.pdbx_seq_one_letter_code
_entity_poly.pdbx_strand_id
1 'polypeptide(L)'
;MVAKTLAVIACLLLVSCQPMHARLSAARAVEQSNKRLAANLPRDLPENCTAEMAHVQPSAGTPWVSVQDRWMVLRENRNDQARACRAWWANYRSALSGEATRE
;
A
#
# COMPACT_ATOMS: atom_id res chain seq x y z
N MET A 1 48.97 21.93 3.23
CA MET A 1 48.20 20.79 3.82
C MET A 1 46.74 20.77 3.38
N VAL A 2 46.08 21.92 3.17
CA VAL A 2 44.65 22.04 2.75
C VAL A 2 44.32 21.35 1.43
N ALA A 3 45.21 21.41 0.44
CA ALA A 3 45.01 20.76 -0.87
C ALA A 3 44.95 19.22 -0.79
N LYS A 4 45.68 18.62 0.16
CA LYS A 4 45.65 17.16 0.39
C LYS A 4 44.33 16.73 1.03
N THR A 5 43.77 17.56 1.93
CA THR A 5 42.48 17.28 2.59
C THR A 5 41.31 17.37 1.61
N LEU A 6 41.32 18.35 0.70
CA LEU A 6 40.28 18.49 -0.34
C LEU A 6 40.28 17.32 -1.34
N ALA A 7 41.46 16.81 -1.72
CA ALA A 7 41.56 15.66 -2.62
C ALA A 7 41.01 14.37 -2.00
N VAL A 8 41.22 14.16 -0.69
CA VAL A 8 40.67 12.99 0.02
C VAL A 8 39.14 13.06 0.12
N ILE A 9 38.58 14.25 0.36
CA ILE A 9 37.12 14.45 0.42
C ILE A 9 36.48 14.20 -0.96
N ALA A 10 37.09 14.68 -2.04
CA ALA A 10 36.60 14.44 -3.40
C ALA A 10 36.62 12.94 -3.79
N CYS A 11 37.66 12.20 -3.39
CA CYS A 11 37.73 10.75 -3.62
C CYS A 11 36.68 9.98 -2.81
N LEU A 12 36.40 10.39 -1.57
CA LEU A 12 35.36 9.76 -0.75
C LEU A 12 33.94 9.98 -1.31
N LEU A 13 33.69 11.13 -1.94
CA LEU A 13 32.42 11.42 -2.61
C LEU A 13 32.19 10.54 -3.85
N LEU A 14 33.26 10.17 -4.58
CA LEU A 14 33.17 9.28 -5.74
C LEU A 14 32.85 7.82 -5.36
N VAL A 15 33.20 7.37 -4.15
CA VAL A 15 32.87 6.03 -3.64
C VAL A 15 31.38 5.88 -3.27
N SER A 16 30.65 7.00 -3.12
CA SER A 16 29.20 6.97 -2.86
C SER A 16 28.35 6.55 -4.07
N CYS A 17 28.95 6.46 -5.26
CA CYS A 17 28.29 5.97 -6.46
C CYS A 17 28.41 4.44 -6.52
N GLN A 18 27.45 3.74 -5.89
CA GLN A 18 27.34 2.27 -5.99
C GLN A 18 27.44 1.81 -7.46
N PRO A 19 28.31 0.83 -7.79
CA PRO A 19 28.52 0.40 -9.17
C PRO A 19 27.20 -0.11 -9.78
N MET A 20 26.97 0.16 -11.07
CA MET A 20 25.71 -0.18 -11.75
C MET A 20 25.30 -1.65 -11.57
N HIS A 21 26.29 -2.55 -11.53
CA HIS A 21 26.08 -3.98 -11.27
C HIS A 21 25.48 -4.26 -9.88
N ALA A 22 25.92 -3.54 -8.85
CA ALA A 22 25.37 -3.66 -7.49
C ALA A 22 23.92 -3.14 -7.41
N ARG A 23 23.59 -2.09 -8.17
CA ARG A 23 22.19 -1.60 -8.27
C ARG A 23 21.29 -2.61 -8.97
N LEU A 24 21.78 -3.20 -10.06
CA LEU A 24 21.06 -4.24 -10.81
C LEU A 24 20.87 -5.52 -10.00
N SER A 25 21.88 -5.97 -9.25
CA SER A 25 21.75 -7.14 -8.39
C SER A 25 20.77 -6.89 -7.25
N ALA A 26 20.80 -5.70 -6.63
CA ALA A 26 19.83 -5.31 -5.62
C ALA A 26 18.40 -5.26 -6.19
N ALA A 27 18.20 -4.66 -7.37
CA ALA A 27 16.90 -4.61 -8.03
C ALA A 27 16.35 -6.02 -8.34
N ARG A 28 17.20 -6.93 -8.86
CA ARG A 28 16.81 -8.33 -9.10
C ARG A 28 16.46 -9.07 -7.81
N ALA A 29 17.19 -8.83 -6.72
CA ALA A 29 16.89 -9.44 -5.43
C ALA A 29 15.51 -8.99 -4.90
N VAL A 30 15.18 -7.70 -5.06
CA VAL A 30 13.86 -7.16 -4.71
C VAL A 30 12.76 -7.78 -5.58
N GLU A 31 12.97 -7.87 -6.90
CA GLU A 31 12.00 -8.48 -7.82
C GLU A 31 11.72 -9.95 -7.47
N GLN A 32 12.77 -10.74 -7.19
CA GLN A 32 12.65 -12.13 -6.77
C GLN A 32 11.90 -12.26 -5.43
N SER A 33 12.17 -11.37 -4.48
CA SER A 33 11.45 -11.30 -3.21
C SER A 33 9.96 -11.00 -3.43
N ASN A 34 9.64 -10.00 -4.26
CA ASN A 34 8.27 -9.61 -4.57
C ASN A 34 7.50 -10.73 -5.26
N LYS A 35 8.13 -11.46 -6.20
CA LYS A 35 7.53 -12.64 -6.84
C LYS A 35 7.19 -13.73 -5.81
N ARG A 36 8.08 -13.98 -4.85
CA ARG A 36 7.84 -14.95 -3.76
C ARG A 36 6.72 -14.47 -2.84
N LEU A 37 6.68 -13.19 -2.49
CA LEU A 37 5.60 -12.62 -1.69
C LEU A 37 4.26 -12.74 -2.42
N ALA A 38 4.19 -12.33 -3.68
CA ALA A 38 2.98 -12.42 -4.50
C ALA A 38 2.42 -13.85 -4.61
N ALA A 39 3.29 -14.87 -4.62
CA ALA A 39 2.89 -16.27 -4.67
C ALA A 39 2.28 -16.80 -3.35
N ASN A 40 2.59 -16.18 -2.21
CA ASN A 40 2.16 -16.64 -0.88
C ASN A 40 1.05 -15.79 -0.25
N LEU A 41 0.68 -14.67 -0.87
CA LEU A 41 -0.40 -13.83 -0.39
C LEU A 41 -1.77 -14.41 -0.78
N PRO A 42 -2.81 -14.21 0.05
CA PRO A 42 -4.15 -14.63 -0.30
C PRO A 42 -4.62 -13.92 -1.58
N ARG A 43 -5.48 -14.57 -2.36
CA ARG A 43 -6.01 -13.93 -3.57
C ARG A 43 -6.84 -12.71 -3.20
N ASP A 44 -7.71 -12.89 -2.21
CA ASP A 44 -8.72 -11.96 -1.76
C ASP A 44 -8.57 -11.71 -0.26
N LEU A 45 -8.90 -10.51 0.20
CA LEU A 45 -8.97 -10.21 1.63
C LEU A 45 -10.20 -10.88 2.26
N PRO A 46 -10.16 -11.21 3.56
CA PRO A 46 -11.29 -11.81 4.23
C PRO A 46 -12.49 -10.85 4.28
N GLU A 47 -13.69 -11.43 4.38
CA GLU A 47 -14.96 -10.71 4.25
C GLU A 47 -15.12 -9.58 5.29
N ASN A 48 -14.61 -9.79 6.51
CA ASN A 48 -14.63 -8.78 7.56
C ASN A 48 -13.96 -7.45 7.13
N CYS A 49 -13.03 -7.50 6.18
CA CYS A 49 -12.29 -6.36 5.67
C CYS A 49 -12.98 -5.68 4.48
N THR A 50 -13.75 -6.43 3.68
CA THR A 50 -14.24 -5.96 2.37
C THR A 50 -15.76 -5.83 2.26
N ALA A 51 -16.55 -6.51 3.10
CA ALA A 51 -17.98 -6.69 2.90
C ALA A 51 -18.85 -5.57 3.45
N GLU A 52 -19.46 -4.75 2.61
CA GLU A 52 -20.27 -3.60 3.01
C GLU A 52 -21.45 -3.96 3.92
N MET A 53 -21.79 -3.05 4.83
CA MET A 53 -22.99 -3.16 5.65
C MET A 53 -24.24 -2.94 4.81
N ALA A 54 -25.22 -3.83 5.02
CA ALA A 54 -26.54 -3.72 4.41
C ALA A 54 -27.31 -2.49 4.94
N HIS A 55 -28.26 -2.02 4.13
CA HIS A 55 -29.14 -0.95 4.54
C HIS A 55 -30.15 -1.46 5.58
N VAL A 56 -30.29 -0.76 6.70
CA VAL A 56 -31.35 -1.04 7.68
C VAL A 56 -32.55 -0.17 7.34
N GLN A 57 -33.67 -0.80 6.99
CA GLN A 57 -34.94 -0.09 6.83
C GLN A 57 -35.56 0.11 8.22
N PRO A 58 -35.73 1.36 8.71
CA PRO A 58 -36.32 1.57 10.02
C PRO A 58 -37.80 1.14 10.04
N SER A 59 -38.21 0.52 11.14
CA SER A 59 -39.61 0.20 11.41
C SER A 59 -40.44 1.48 11.62
N ALA A 60 -41.75 1.40 11.36
CA ALA A 60 -42.67 2.50 11.67
C ALA A 60 -42.58 2.88 13.17
N GLY A 61 -42.37 4.17 13.45
CA GLY A 61 -42.26 4.70 14.81
C GLY A 61 -40.83 4.83 15.37
N THR A 62 -39.79 4.43 14.63
CA THR A 62 -38.40 4.64 15.08
C THR A 62 -38.03 6.13 15.00
N PRO A 63 -37.46 6.73 16.07
CA PRO A 63 -37.01 8.13 16.03
C PRO A 63 -35.96 8.35 14.95
N TRP A 64 -36.23 9.30 14.04
CA TRP A 64 -35.39 9.58 12.87
C TRP A 64 -33.92 9.87 13.22
N VAL A 65 -33.68 10.62 14.30
CA VAL A 65 -32.32 10.96 14.78
C VAL A 65 -31.51 9.70 15.11
N SER A 66 -32.12 8.69 15.74
CA SER A 66 -31.44 7.43 16.07
C SER A 66 -31.12 6.59 14.84
N VAL A 67 -31.91 6.71 13.77
CA VAL A 67 -31.66 6.04 12.48
C VAL A 67 -30.53 6.74 11.74
N GLN A 68 -30.56 8.07 11.70
CA GLN A 68 -29.60 8.89 10.96
C GLN A 68 -28.19 8.79 11.54
N ASP A 69 -28.00 9.08 12.83
CA ASP A 69 -26.66 9.11 13.42
C ASP A 69 -26.04 7.72 13.52
N ARG A 70 -26.82 6.74 13.98
CA ARG A 70 -26.26 5.43 14.31
C ARG A 70 -26.07 4.54 13.09
N TRP A 71 -26.95 4.62 12.10
CA TRP A 71 -26.92 3.71 10.97
C TRP A 71 -26.36 4.33 9.71
N MET A 72 -26.74 5.55 9.35
CA MET A 72 -26.25 6.13 8.09
C MET A 72 -24.77 6.48 8.18
N VAL A 73 -24.35 7.18 9.25
CA VAL A 73 -22.95 7.59 9.43
C VAL A 73 -22.03 6.38 9.63
N LEU A 74 -22.42 5.45 10.53
CA LEU A 74 -21.61 4.27 10.80
C LEU A 74 -21.52 3.35 9.57
N ARG A 75 -22.63 3.15 8.84
CA ARG A 75 -22.63 2.38 7.59
C ARG A 75 -21.70 3.03 6.58
N GLU A 76 -21.83 4.33 6.34
CA GLU A 76 -21.04 4.99 5.30
C GLU A 76 -19.55 4.92 5.64
N ASN A 77 -19.17 5.27 6.87
CA ASN A 77 -17.79 5.18 7.33
C ASN A 77 -17.23 3.76 7.25
N ARG A 78 -18.04 2.74 7.58
CA ARG A 78 -17.61 1.35 7.48
C ARG A 78 -17.48 0.92 6.01
N ASN A 79 -18.41 1.33 5.15
CA ASN A 79 -18.39 0.99 3.73
C ASN A 79 -17.22 1.68 3.02
N ASP A 80 -16.91 2.93 3.39
CA ASP A 80 -15.70 3.63 2.95
C ASP A 80 -14.43 2.87 3.32
N GLN A 81 -14.31 2.43 4.58
CA GLN A 81 -13.20 1.59 4.99
C GLN A 81 -13.11 0.30 4.17
N ALA A 82 -14.24 -0.35 3.90
CA ALA A 82 -14.29 -1.58 3.11
C ALA A 82 -13.82 -1.39 1.67
N ARG A 83 -14.24 -0.28 1.04
CA ARG A 83 -13.82 0.11 -0.30
C ARG A 83 -12.34 0.46 -0.32
N ALA A 84 -11.87 1.19 0.67
CA ALA A 84 -10.46 1.54 0.83
C ALA A 84 -9.60 0.28 1.01
N CYS A 85 -10.04 -0.69 1.81
CA CYS A 85 -9.35 -1.97 1.97
C CYS A 85 -9.26 -2.76 0.66
N ARG A 86 -10.36 -2.83 -0.11
CA ARG A 86 -10.36 -3.46 -1.44
C ARG A 86 -9.40 -2.77 -2.41
N ALA A 87 -9.46 -1.44 -2.47
CA ALA A 87 -8.60 -0.64 -3.35
C ALA A 87 -7.12 -0.77 -2.98
N TRP A 88 -6.81 -0.69 -1.68
CA TRP A 88 -5.45 -0.87 -1.19
C TRP A 88 -4.90 -2.25 -1.54
N TRP A 89 -5.69 -3.31 -1.38
CA TRP A 89 -5.24 -4.67 -1.70
C TRP A 89 -4.95 -4.86 -3.19
N ALA A 90 -5.83 -4.36 -4.05
CA ALA A 90 -5.63 -4.40 -5.50
C ALA A 90 -4.34 -3.66 -5.88
N ASN A 91 -4.11 -2.47 -5.31
CA ASN A 91 -2.91 -1.68 -5.55
C ASN A 91 -1.65 -2.37 -5.05
N TYR A 92 -1.68 -2.93 -3.83
CA TYR A 92 -0.55 -3.65 -3.26
C TYR A 92 -0.15 -4.86 -4.11
N ARG A 93 -1.14 -5.63 -4.59
CA ARG A 93 -0.89 -6.77 -5.47
C ARG A 93 -0.33 -6.35 -6.84
N SER A 94 -0.84 -5.27 -7.42
CA SER A 94 -0.32 -4.69 -8.68
C SER A 94 1.12 -4.16 -8.52
N ALA A 95 1.44 -3.58 -7.37
CA ALA A 95 2.80 -3.13 -7.07
C ALA A 95 3.80 -4.30 -6.97
N LEU A 96 3.35 -5.46 -6.45
CA LEU A 96 4.18 -6.66 -6.39
C LEU A 96 4.38 -7.35 -7.76
N SER A 97 3.41 -7.27 -8.68
CA SER A 97 3.54 -7.80 -10.04
C SER A 97 4.41 -6.92 -10.95
N GLY A 98 4.74 -5.69 -10.52
CA GLY A 98 5.51 -4.73 -11.32
C GLY A 98 4.67 -4.01 -12.38
N GLU A 99 3.35 -4.04 -12.28
CA GLU A 99 2.43 -3.35 -13.19
C GLU A 99 2.23 -1.87 -12.81
N ALA A 100 2.49 -1.49 -11.56
CA ALA A 100 2.24 -0.16 -11.02
C ALA A 100 3.25 0.94 -11.43
N THR A 101 4.27 0.65 -12.25
CA THR A 101 5.35 1.60 -12.59
C THR A 101 5.41 1.99 -14.07
N ARG A 102 4.26 2.12 -14.73
CA ARG A 102 4.17 2.78 -16.05
C ARG A 102 3.27 4.02 -15.98
N GLU A 103 3.76 5.05 -15.31
CA GLU A 103 3.28 6.43 -15.46
C GLU A 103 4.47 7.34 -15.78
#